data_AF-A0A2M8B4N0-F1
#
_entry.id   AF-A0A2M8B4N0-F1
#
_cell.length_a   1.000
_cell.length_b   1.000
_cell.length_c   1.000
_cell.angle_alpha   90.00
_cell.angle_beta   90.00
_cell.angle_gamma   90.00
#
_symmetry.space_group_name_H-M   'P 1'
#
loop_
_entity.id
_entity.type
_entity.pdbx_description
1 polymer ?
#
loop_
_entity_poly.entity_id
_entity_poly.type
_entity_poly.pdbx_seq_one_letter_code
_entity_poly.pdbx_strand_id
1 'polypeptide(L)'
;MLITSLSRGSSPRCRNADVLVPSARCKAPLSASPNAPEPQPAWLPLSHPLFLFSPGHLRMMMPNPLKSLLVVSVMLVMAVPAEAFAYVRSITCGDPPNPFQCEAGETSKEIGWPSSCVVVHLNENGTGDVDFTELERVSPVALEVWSAPECSYFNLVYGGLTNEDRVGYNPNQTNANVLVFRDTNWSHRGGVLALTSVTFDRNSGTIVDADIEFNSQDFQFTSVSSAATTQIDLENTMVHELGHLVGLDHTPVEEATMFASAPEGEIKKRSLAQDDLDGYCAIYPIADLAQARSCKTTTVGYYQKPEGTSSGAGDDTGCQVLPLRNAPGTSLWWFGALLATGALLRRPRRSR
;
A
#
# COMPACT_ATOMS: atom_id res chain seq x y z
N MET A 1 -15.76 -5.93 -10.86
CA MET A 1 -15.18 -7.30 -10.88
C MET A 1 -14.32 -7.50 -9.64
N LEU A 2 -13.86 -8.72 -9.36
CA LEU A 2 -12.91 -8.97 -8.27
C LEU A 2 -11.49 -8.87 -8.82
N ILE A 3 -10.59 -8.23 -8.09
CA ILE A 3 -9.22 -8.09 -8.55
C ILE A 3 -8.46 -9.41 -8.42
N THR A 4 -8.68 -10.24 -7.40
CA THR A 4 -8.06 -11.58 -7.27
C THR A 4 -9.03 -12.71 -6.92
N SER A 5 -8.76 -13.95 -7.39
CA SER A 5 -9.35 -15.16 -6.79
C SER A 5 -8.64 -16.49 -7.09
N LEU A 6 -8.42 -17.23 -6.00
CA LEU A 6 -8.27 -18.69 -5.82
C LEU A 6 -8.40 -19.63 -7.05
N SER A 7 -7.38 -20.47 -7.24
CA SER A 7 -7.47 -21.77 -7.92
C SER A 7 -7.22 -22.91 -6.92
N ARG A 8 -8.10 -23.93 -6.91
CA ARG A 8 -7.91 -25.17 -6.14
C ARG A 8 -7.27 -26.23 -7.03
N GLY A 9 -5.99 -26.53 -6.79
CA GLY A 9 -5.33 -27.75 -7.25
C GLY A 9 -5.36 -28.82 -6.16
N SER A 10 -5.80 -30.03 -6.50
CA SER A 10 -5.86 -31.22 -5.64
C SER A 10 -4.58 -31.50 -4.84
N SER A 11 -4.72 -31.78 -3.55
CA SER A 11 -3.63 -32.19 -2.64
C SER A 11 -2.75 -33.31 -3.20
N PRO A 12 -1.43 -33.13 -3.07
CA PRO A 12 -0.58 -34.12 -2.44
C PRO A 12 0.13 -33.50 -1.23
N ARG A 13 0.44 -34.31 -0.22
CA ARG A 13 1.15 -33.93 1.01
C ARG A 13 2.29 -32.92 0.73
N CYS A 14 2.18 -31.72 1.30
CA CYS A 14 3.04 -30.57 0.98
C CYS A 14 4.42 -30.68 1.64
N ARG A 15 5.46 -30.20 0.94
CA ARG A 15 6.81 -29.96 1.48
C ARG A 15 7.14 -28.47 1.36
N ASN A 16 7.61 -27.88 2.48
CA ASN A 16 8.42 -26.67 2.71
C ASN A 16 8.28 -25.37 1.88
N ALA A 17 7.50 -25.29 0.80
CA ALA A 17 7.22 -24.04 0.09
C ALA A 17 5.77 -24.06 -0.40
N ASP A 18 4.92 -23.19 0.14
CA ASP A 18 3.49 -23.14 -0.15
C ASP A 18 3.14 -21.84 -0.92
N VAL A 19 2.19 -21.92 -1.85
CA VAL A 19 1.72 -20.79 -2.68
C VAL A 19 0.38 -20.28 -2.15
N LEU A 20 0.34 -19.06 -1.63
CA LEU A 20 -0.89 -18.34 -1.28
C LEU A 20 -1.52 -17.77 -2.54
N VAL A 21 -2.82 -18.01 -2.66
CA VAL A 21 -3.70 -17.31 -3.60
C VAL A 21 -4.77 -16.62 -2.74
N PRO A 22 -4.81 -15.27 -2.69
CA PRO A 22 -5.77 -14.53 -1.85
C PRO A 22 -7.24 -14.75 -2.26
N SER A 23 -8.14 -14.57 -1.30
CA SER A 23 -9.52 -15.03 -1.37
C SER A 23 -10.54 -13.91 -1.14
N ALA A 24 -11.55 -13.81 -2.02
CA ALA A 24 -12.72 -12.97 -1.81
C ALA A 24 -13.99 -13.79 -1.55
N ARG A 25 -14.66 -13.55 -0.40
CA ARG A 25 -16.13 -13.59 -0.24
C ARG A 25 -16.57 -12.75 0.96
N CYS A 26 -17.10 -11.56 0.70
CA CYS A 26 -18.17 -11.00 1.52
C CYS A 26 -19.50 -11.57 1.00
N LYS A 27 -20.17 -12.39 1.81
CA LYS A 27 -21.60 -12.64 1.68
C LYS A 27 -22.21 -12.46 3.06
N ALA A 28 -22.84 -11.30 3.29
CA ALA A 28 -23.63 -11.07 4.48
C ALA A 28 -24.69 -12.19 4.62
N PRO A 29 -24.99 -12.66 5.84
CA PRO A 29 -26.05 -13.63 6.04
C PRO A 29 -27.41 -13.01 5.72
N LEU A 30 -28.10 -13.60 4.75
CA LEU A 30 -29.55 -13.45 4.62
C LEU A 30 -30.19 -14.13 5.84
N SER A 31 -30.54 -13.33 6.84
CA SER A 31 -31.49 -13.74 7.87
C SER A 31 -32.36 -12.55 8.28
N ALA A 32 -33.58 -12.48 7.74
CA ALA A 32 -34.76 -12.05 8.48
C ALA A 32 -36.03 -12.30 7.64
N SER A 33 -36.88 -13.17 8.18
CA SER A 33 -38.29 -13.32 7.83
C SER A 33 -39.03 -11.97 7.95
N PRO A 34 -40.02 -11.66 7.10
CA PRO A 34 -40.82 -10.45 7.23
C PRO A 34 -41.90 -10.68 8.26
N ASN A 35 -41.84 -10.01 9.41
CA ASN A 35 -42.98 -9.58 10.24
C ASN A 35 -42.50 -9.14 11.64
N ALA A 36 -42.23 -7.83 11.80
CA ALA A 36 -42.37 -7.14 13.09
C ALA A 36 -42.51 -5.62 12.83
N PRO A 37 -43.43 -4.91 13.52
CA PRO A 37 -43.77 -3.53 13.21
C PRO A 37 -42.81 -2.50 13.83
N GLU A 38 -42.71 -1.39 13.12
CA GLU A 38 -41.91 -0.17 13.36
C GLU A 38 -42.29 0.58 14.66
N PRO A 39 -41.32 1.08 15.46
CA PRO A 39 -41.61 1.97 16.58
C PRO A 39 -41.56 3.46 16.15
N GLN A 40 -42.67 4.16 16.41
CA GLN A 40 -42.85 5.61 16.20
C GLN A 40 -42.17 6.45 17.30
N PRO A 41 -41.72 7.69 17.01
CA PRO A 41 -41.14 8.59 18.00
C PRO A 41 -42.21 9.38 18.77
N ALA A 42 -42.22 9.27 20.10
CA ALA A 42 -43.11 10.04 20.97
C ALA A 42 -42.44 11.34 21.44
N TRP A 43 -42.99 12.47 20.98
CA TRP A 43 -42.75 13.81 21.50
C TRP A 43 -43.55 14.02 22.79
N LEU A 44 -42.89 14.54 23.84
CA LEU A 44 -43.56 15.02 25.07
C LEU A 44 -43.59 16.56 25.08
N PRO A 45 -44.73 17.21 25.37
CA PRO A 45 -44.80 18.65 25.58
C PRO A 45 -44.60 19.03 27.06
N LEU A 46 -43.83 20.08 27.30
CA LEU A 46 -43.65 20.75 28.58
C LEU A 46 -44.83 21.69 28.87
N SER A 47 -45.59 21.44 29.94
CA SER A 47 -46.55 22.38 30.51
C SER A 47 -45.99 22.98 31.81
N HIS A 48 -45.80 24.31 31.82
CA HIS A 48 -45.53 25.11 33.01
C HIS A 48 -46.82 25.36 33.81
N PRO A 49 -46.71 25.56 35.14
CA PRO A 49 -47.58 26.51 35.81
C PRO A 49 -46.78 27.61 36.52
N LEU A 50 -47.26 28.83 36.29
CA LEU A 50 -46.94 30.07 36.99
C LEU A 50 -47.31 29.96 38.47
N PHE A 51 -46.44 30.44 39.38
CA PHE A 51 -46.85 30.86 40.71
C PHE A 51 -46.27 32.23 41.08
N LEU A 52 -47.15 32.97 41.75
CA LEU A 52 -47.17 34.40 42.03
C LEU A 52 -46.12 34.88 43.05
N PHE A 53 -45.76 36.15 42.90
CA PHE A 53 -45.02 36.97 43.86
C PHE A 53 -45.80 37.22 45.15
N SER A 54 -45.08 37.27 46.28
CA SER A 54 -45.41 38.13 47.43
C SER A 54 -44.12 38.60 48.12
N PRO A 55 -43.97 39.90 48.47
CA PRO A 55 -42.76 40.45 49.07
C PRO A 55 -42.83 40.49 50.60
N GLY A 56 -41.75 40.11 51.28
CA GLY A 56 -41.67 40.16 52.75
C GLY A 56 -40.25 40.30 53.27
N HIS A 57 -39.90 41.52 53.65
CA HIS A 57 -38.95 41.95 54.69
C HIS A 57 -37.63 41.18 54.94
N LEU A 58 -36.54 41.83 54.51
CA LEU A 58 -35.37 42.23 55.31
C LEU A 58 -34.95 41.34 56.51
N ARG A 59 -33.80 40.66 56.35
CA ARG A 59 -32.73 40.69 57.37
C ARG A 59 -31.40 40.28 56.74
N MET A 60 -30.50 41.25 56.63
CA MET A 60 -29.07 41.04 56.40
C MET A 60 -28.51 40.22 57.58
N MET A 61 -28.07 39.01 57.29
CA MET A 61 -27.11 38.28 58.12
C MET A 61 -26.02 37.79 57.18
N MET A 62 -24.85 38.43 57.25
CA MET A 62 -23.61 37.84 56.75
C MET A 62 -23.08 36.86 57.79
N PRO A 63 -22.73 35.62 57.40
CA PRO A 63 -21.65 34.90 58.04
C PRO A 63 -20.43 34.88 57.12
N ASN A 64 -19.32 35.32 57.69
CA ASN A 64 -17.96 35.32 57.18
C ASN A 64 -17.38 33.87 57.25
N PRO A 65 -16.13 33.60 56.85
CA PRO A 65 -15.79 32.98 55.57
C PRO A 65 -14.97 31.71 55.79
N LEU A 66 -15.53 30.52 55.64
CA LEU A 66 -14.72 29.29 55.64
C LEU A 66 -15.51 28.17 54.96
N LYS A 67 -14.84 27.50 54.03
CA LYS A 67 -15.24 26.26 53.33
C LYS A 67 -16.16 26.47 52.12
N SER A 68 -15.55 26.68 50.96
CA SER A 68 -15.90 25.96 49.72
C SER A 68 -14.98 26.43 48.59
N LEU A 69 -13.80 25.82 48.51
CA LEU A 69 -13.01 25.79 47.29
C LEU A 69 -12.64 24.32 47.07
N LEU A 70 -13.64 23.54 46.69
CA LEU A 70 -13.40 22.30 45.99
C LEU A 70 -13.35 22.69 44.51
N VAL A 71 -12.15 23.06 44.05
CA VAL A 71 -11.88 23.18 42.61
C VAL A 71 -11.90 21.77 42.06
N VAL A 72 -13.03 21.36 41.50
CA VAL A 72 -13.10 20.15 40.67
C VAL A 72 -12.38 20.50 39.37
N SER A 73 -11.06 20.31 39.34
CA SER A 73 -10.31 20.22 38.10
C SER A 73 -10.75 18.95 37.38
N VAL A 74 -11.73 19.07 36.49
CA VAL A 74 -12.02 18.04 35.49
C VAL A 74 -10.84 18.01 34.53
N MET A 75 -9.88 17.12 34.77
CA MET A 75 -8.92 16.73 33.73
C MET A 75 -9.70 16.00 32.64
N LEU A 76 -10.05 16.72 31.58
CA LEU A 76 -10.47 16.14 30.32
C LEU A 76 -9.22 15.53 29.67
N VAL A 77 -8.89 14.29 30.04
CA VAL A 77 -7.95 13.48 29.27
C VAL A 77 -8.65 13.22 27.94
N MET A 78 -8.28 13.98 26.92
CA MET A 78 -8.62 13.67 25.54
C MET A 78 -7.94 12.34 25.24
N ALA A 79 -8.68 11.24 25.42
CA ALA A 79 -8.29 9.96 24.86
C ALA A 79 -8.28 10.18 23.34
N VAL A 80 -7.09 10.36 22.77
CA VAL A 80 -6.90 10.27 21.33
C VAL A 80 -7.41 8.88 20.97
N PRO A 81 -8.44 8.73 20.12
CA PRO A 81 -8.85 7.41 19.68
C PRO A 81 -7.61 6.78 19.06
N ALA A 82 -7.21 5.61 19.56
CA ALA A 82 -6.26 4.79 18.83
C ALA A 82 -6.90 4.53 17.46
N GLU A 83 -6.22 4.92 16.38
CA GLU A 83 -6.69 4.60 15.04
C GLU A 83 -6.81 3.07 14.98
N ALA A 84 -8.04 2.60 14.85
CA ALA A 84 -8.28 1.19 14.56
C ALA A 84 -7.99 1.03 13.07
N PHE A 85 -6.78 0.57 12.77
CA PHE A 85 -6.36 0.28 11.41
C PHE A 85 -7.24 -0.85 10.82
N ALA A 86 -7.68 -0.69 9.57
CA ALA A 86 -8.54 -1.65 8.89
C ALA A 86 -7.79 -2.54 7.89
N TYR A 87 -6.53 -2.22 7.61
CA TYR A 87 -5.67 -3.00 6.73
C TYR A 87 -5.58 -4.45 7.18
N VAL A 88 -5.40 -5.33 6.21
CA VAL A 88 -5.24 -6.76 6.44
C VAL A 88 -3.91 -7.19 5.86
N ARG A 89 -3.13 -7.94 6.65
CA ARG A 89 -1.90 -8.56 6.18
C ARG A 89 -2.17 -10.00 5.78
N SER A 90 -1.53 -10.44 4.71
CA SER A 90 -1.55 -11.84 4.32
C SER A 90 -0.85 -12.68 5.39
N ILE A 91 -1.40 -13.86 5.68
CA ILE A 91 -0.91 -14.75 6.74
C ILE A 91 -0.71 -16.19 6.25
N THR A 92 0.26 -16.89 6.85
CA THR A 92 0.67 -18.25 6.46
C THR A 92 -0.43 -19.29 6.58
N CYS A 93 -1.30 -19.14 7.57
CA CYS A 93 -2.43 -20.02 7.81
C CYS A 93 -3.48 -19.30 8.65
N GLY A 94 -4.72 -19.76 8.62
CA GLY A 94 -5.78 -19.21 9.44
C GLY A 94 -7.14 -19.86 9.18
N ASP A 95 -8.16 -19.27 9.77
CA ASP A 95 -9.54 -19.61 9.44
C ASP A 95 -9.87 -19.19 8.00
N PRO A 96 -10.87 -19.83 7.36
CA PRO A 96 -11.39 -19.37 6.09
C PRO A 96 -11.69 -17.86 6.12
N PRO A 97 -11.36 -17.13 5.04
CA PRO A 97 -11.16 -17.67 3.70
C PRO A 97 -9.71 -18.06 3.35
N ASN A 98 -8.78 -18.04 4.32
CA ASN A 98 -7.40 -18.50 4.11
C ASN A 98 -7.39 -19.94 3.55
N PRO A 99 -6.66 -20.22 2.46
CA PRO A 99 -6.62 -21.56 1.86
C PRO A 99 -5.87 -22.57 2.73
N PHE A 100 -5.02 -22.12 3.64
CA PHE A 100 -4.22 -22.93 4.54
C PHE A 100 -4.75 -22.85 5.97
N GLN A 101 -5.19 -23.98 6.52
CA GLN A 101 -5.56 -24.08 7.93
C GLN A 101 -4.31 -24.34 8.77
N CYS A 102 -4.21 -23.66 9.92
CA CYS A 102 -3.11 -23.89 10.83
C CYS A 102 -3.16 -25.33 11.39
N GLU A 103 -2.00 -25.96 11.49
CA GLU A 103 -1.83 -27.25 12.15
C GLU A 103 -1.97 -27.12 13.67
N ALA A 104 -2.21 -28.24 14.35
CA ALA A 104 -2.35 -28.24 15.81
C ALA A 104 -1.07 -27.72 16.49
N GLY A 105 -1.18 -26.57 17.17
CA GLY A 105 -0.05 -25.91 17.82
C GLY A 105 0.76 -24.99 16.92
N GLU A 106 0.42 -24.87 15.64
CA GLU A 106 0.99 -23.87 14.75
C GLU A 106 0.38 -22.50 15.03
N THR A 107 1.21 -21.46 14.99
CA THR A 107 0.75 -20.06 15.09
C THR A 107 0.86 -19.41 13.73
N SER A 108 -0.21 -18.75 13.32
CA SER A 108 -0.25 -17.95 12.10
C SER A 108 0.83 -16.86 12.12
N LYS A 109 1.44 -16.61 10.96
CA LYS A 109 2.47 -15.58 10.78
C LYS A 109 2.06 -14.67 9.64
N GLU A 110 2.25 -13.38 9.84
CA GLU A 110 2.13 -12.42 8.75
C GLU A 110 3.29 -12.64 7.79
N ILE A 111 3.00 -12.60 6.50
CA ILE A 111 4.03 -12.78 5.48
C ILE A 111 4.71 -11.46 5.14
N GLY A 112 5.94 -11.55 4.65
CA GLY A 112 6.70 -10.41 4.18
C GLY A 112 8.01 -10.83 3.54
N TRP A 113 8.53 -9.97 2.67
CA TRP A 113 9.84 -10.16 2.07
C TRP A 113 10.97 -9.97 3.10
N PRO A 114 11.99 -10.84 3.11
CA PRO A 114 13.15 -10.68 4.00
C PRO A 114 14.15 -9.64 3.47
N SER A 115 14.01 -9.25 2.20
CA SER A 115 14.88 -8.30 1.50
C SER A 115 14.21 -6.92 1.45
N SER A 116 15.00 -5.86 1.52
CA SER A 116 14.53 -4.48 1.30
C SER A 116 14.32 -4.11 -0.15
N CYS A 117 14.74 -4.97 -1.09
CA CYS A 117 14.59 -4.73 -2.51
C CYS A 117 14.10 -6.00 -3.17
N VAL A 118 12.97 -5.90 -3.88
CA VAL A 118 12.40 -7.00 -4.65
C VAL A 118 12.34 -6.58 -6.11
N VAL A 119 12.98 -7.37 -6.96
CA VAL A 119 13.03 -7.11 -8.39
C VAL A 119 11.83 -7.77 -9.06
N VAL A 120 11.12 -7.00 -9.89
CA VAL A 120 9.96 -7.46 -10.65
C VAL A 120 10.23 -7.23 -12.15
N HIS A 121 9.97 -8.25 -12.96
CA HIS A 121 10.21 -8.24 -14.41
C HIS A 121 8.91 -8.23 -15.20
N LEU A 122 8.91 -7.60 -16.37
CA LEU A 122 7.79 -7.65 -17.32
C LEU A 122 8.05 -8.74 -18.37
N ASN A 123 7.10 -9.64 -18.56
CA ASN A 123 7.19 -10.63 -19.62
C ASN A 123 7.10 -9.98 -21.02
N GLU A 124 8.02 -10.35 -21.92
CA GLU A 124 8.17 -9.74 -23.23
C GLU A 124 7.06 -10.05 -24.23
N ASN A 125 6.16 -11.00 -23.93
CA ASN A 125 5.01 -11.25 -24.79
C ASN A 125 3.95 -10.14 -24.67
N GLY A 126 3.85 -9.50 -23.50
CA GLY A 126 2.83 -8.49 -23.23
C GLY A 126 1.42 -9.00 -23.51
N THR A 127 0.55 -8.10 -23.98
CA THR A 127 -0.84 -8.40 -24.36
C THR A 127 -1.20 -7.68 -25.66
N GLY A 128 -2.17 -8.22 -26.41
CA GLY A 128 -2.79 -7.53 -27.54
C GLY A 128 -3.63 -6.29 -27.16
N ASP A 129 -3.95 -6.08 -25.89
CA ASP A 129 -4.83 -4.99 -25.44
C ASP A 129 -4.15 -3.61 -25.37
N VAL A 130 -2.86 -3.58 -25.04
CA VAL A 130 -2.11 -2.35 -24.73
C VAL A 130 -0.77 -2.41 -25.49
N ASP A 131 -0.37 -1.27 -26.08
CA ASP A 131 0.93 -1.18 -26.76
C ASP A 131 2.08 -1.53 -25.82
N PHE A 132 3.05 -2.30 -26.31
CA PHE A 132 4.15 -2.79 -25.48
C PHE A 132 4.99 -1.66 -24.86
N THR A 133 5.18 -0.55 -25.60
CA THR A 133 5.88 0.65 -25.09
C THR A 133 5.19 1.20 -23.85
N GLU A 134 3.86 1.09 -23.82
CA GLU A 134 3.04 1.57 -22.73
C GLU A 134 3.04 0.59 -21.55
N LEU A 135 3.11 -0.73 -21.80
CA LEU A 135 3.36 -1.72 -20.75
C LEU A 135 4.72 -1.47 -20.06
N GLU A 136 5.76 -1.21 -20.85
CA GLU A 136 7.10 -0.86 -20.33
C GLU A 136 7.11 0.47 -19.57
N ARG A 137 6.23 1.42 -19.93
CA ARG A 137 6.11 2.70 -19.23
C ARG A 137 5.32 2.57 -17.92
N VAL A 138 4.21 1.83 -17.92
CA VAL A 138 3.30 1.70 -16.77
C VAL A 138 3.92 0.80 -15.68
N SER A 139 4.61 -0.27 -16.06
CA SER A 139 5.19 -1.23 -15.11
C SER A 139 6.10 -0.59 -14.03
N PRO A 140 7.15 0.19 -14.37
CA PRO A 140 7.96 0.87 -13.36
C PRO A 140 7.20 1.95 -12.58
N VAL A 141 6.19 2.60 -13.18
CA VAL A 141 5.36 3.58 -12.48
C VAL A 141 4.54 2.92 -11.37
N ALA A 142 3.91 1.78 -11.64
CA ALA A 142 3.15 1.04 -10.65
C ALA A 142 4.03 0.51 -9.50
N LEU A 143 5.25 0.07 -9.80
CA LEU A 143 6.23 -0.35 -8.79
C LEU A 143 6.63 0.83 -7.88
N GLU A 144 6.83 2.02 -8.45
CA GLU A 144 7.20 3.22 -7.70
C GLU A 144 6.12 3.65 -6.69
N VAL A 145 4.84 3.36 -6.94
CA VAL A 145 3.75 3.66 -6.00
C VAL A 145 3.99 3.03 -4.62
N TRP A 146 4.57 1.83 -4.57
CA TRP A 146 4.93 1.15 -3.33
C TRP A 146 6.34 1.49 -2.83
N SER A 147 7.23 2.00 -3.68
CA SER A 147 8.59 2.43 -3.28
C SER A 147 8.64 3.87 -2.76
N ALA A 148 7.68 4.72 -3.14
CA ALA A 148 7.65 6.14 -2.80
C ALA A 148 7.39 6.49 -1.31
N PRO A 149 6.61 5.71 -0.52
CA PRO A 149 6.31 6.08 0.85
C PRO A 149 7.54 6.18 1.76
N GLU A 150 7.80 7.38 2.31
CA GLU A 150 8.95 7.65 3.20
C GLU A 150 8.89 6.88 4.54
N CYS A 151 7.73 6.31 4.87
CA CYS A 151 7.53 5.48 6.05
C CYS A 151 8.18 4.09 5.93
N SER A 152 8.67 3.71 4.75
CA SER A 152 9.17 2.38 4.45
C SER A 152 10.60 2.41 3.91
N TYR A 153 11.37 1.37 4.23
CA TYR A 153 12.67 1.13 3.59
C TYR A 153 12.58 0.25 2.34
N PHE A 154 11.42 -0.36 2.11
CA PHE A 154 11.24 -1.38 1.09
C PHE A 154 11.08 -0.76 -0.29
N ASN A 155 11.68 -1.40 -1.29
CA ASN A 155 11.70 -0.92 -2.67
C ASN A 155 11.35 -2.06 -3.62
N LEU A 156 10.39 -1.78 -4.50
CA LEU A 156 10.17 -2.56 -5.70
C LEU A 156 11.03 -1.98 -6.83
N VAL A 157 11.79 -2.86 -7.50
CA VAL A 157 12.74 -2.46 -8.53
C VAL A 157 12.33 -3.08 -9.85
N TYR A 158 12.18 -2.26 -10.89
CA TYR A 158 11.95 -2.77 -12.24
C TYR A 158 13.21 -3.43 -12.78
N GLY A 159 13.12 -4.74 -13.02
CA GLY A 159 14.23 -5.57 -13.49
C GLY A 159 14.42 -5.58 -15.01
N GLY A 160 13.54 -4.89 -15.76
CA GLY A 160 13.48 -4.96 -17.21
C GLY A 160 12.70 -6.17 -17.72
N LEU A 161 12.84 -6.44 -19.02
CA LEU A 161 12.11 -7.50 -19.70
C LEU A 161 12.65 -8.90 -19.37
N THR A 162 11.75 -9.88 -19.44
CA THR A 162 12.06 -11.31 -19.34
C THR A 162 11.21 -12.10 -20.33
N ASN A 163 11.69 -13.26 -20.79
CA ASN A 163 10.87 -14.24 -21.49
C ASN A 163 10.34 -15.36 -20.56
N GLU A 164 10.43 -15.19 -19.24
CA GLU A 164 9.74 -16.05 -18.26
C GLU A 164 8.23 -15.83 -18.33
N ASP A 165 7.52 -16.87 -18.72
CA ASP A 165 6.07 -16.91 -18.84
C ASP A 165 5.42 -17.88 -17.83
N ARG A 166 6.23 -18.70 -17.14
CA ARG A 166 5.80 -19.61 -16.09
C ARG A 166 5.65 -18.81 -14.80
N VAL A 167 4.67 -19.22 -14.00
CA VAL A 167 4.44 -18.70 -12.65
C VAL A 167 4.66 -19.81 -11.63
N GLY A 168 5.09 -19.40 -10.45
CA GLY A 168 5.29 -20.20 -9.26
C GLY A 168 6.75 -20.51 -8.96
N TYR A 169 6.97 -20.88 -7.71
CA TYR A 169 8.29 -21.15 -7.17
C TYR A 169 8.91 -22.47 -7.63
N ASN A 170 10.15 -22.37 -8.12
CA ASN A 170 11.03 -23.48 -8.42
C ASN A 170 12.14 -23.60 -7.34
N PRO A 171 12.16 -24.66 -6.52
CA PRO A 171 13.19 -24.83 -5.49
C PRO A 171 14.57 -25.20 -6.05
N ASN A 172 14.66 -25.57 -7.33
CA ASN A 172 15.91 -26.06 -7.95
C ASN A 172 16.61 -25.01 -8.82
N GLN A 173 16.02 -23.82 -8.94
CA GLN A 173 16.53 -22.72 -9.77
C GLN A 173 16.39 -21.41 -9.02
N THR A 174 16.95 -20.34 -9.59
CA THR A 174 16.59 -19.00 -9.12
C THR A 174 15.20 -18.66 -9.64
N ASN A 175 14.40 -17.99 -8.80
CA ASN A 175 13.07 -17.50 -9.15
C ASN A 175 13.13 -16.03 -9.52
N ALA A 176 12.15 -15.59 -10.29
CA ALA A 176 11.97 -14.20 -10.68
C ALA A 176 10.49 -13.86 -10.49
N ASN A 177 10.22 -12.68 -9.93
CA ASN A 177 8.86 -12.18 -9.82
C ASN A 177 8.44 -11.60 -11.17
N VAL A 178 7.42 -12.17 -11.81
CA VAL A 178 7.04 -11.79 -13.17
C VAL A 178 5.64 -11.17 -13.28
N LEU A 179 5.53 -10.13 -14.10
CA LEU A 179 4.27 -9.60 -14.62
C LEU A 179 3.98 -10.29 -15.95
N VAL A 180 2.93 -11.09 -16.01
CA VAL A 180 2.56 -11.90 -17.19
C VAL A 180 1.12 -11.60 -17.59
N PHE A 181 0.87 -11.47 -18.87
CA PHE A 181 -0.48 -11.31 -19.41
C PHE A 181 -0.95 -12.62 -20.02
N ARG A 182 -2.19 -13.02 -19.70
CA ARG A 182 -2.81 -14.25 -20.17
C ARG A 182 -3.88 -13.90 -21.18
N ASP A 183 -3.48 -13.62 -22.42
CA ASP A 183 -4.39 -13.42 -23.57
C ASP A 183 -5.15 -14.71 -23.92
N THR A 184 -4.60 -15.87 -23.54
CA THR A 184 -5.23 -17.18 -23.64
C THR A 184 -4.86 -18.05 -22.45
N ASN A 185 -5.63 -19.11 -22.22
CA ASN A 185 -5.41 -20.13 -21.18
C ASN A 185 -5.42 -19.57 -19.74
N TRP A 186 -6.27 -18.57 -19.46
CA TRP A 186 -6.55 -18.18 -18.08
C TRP A 186 -7.08 -19.39 -17.30
N SER A 187 -6.28 -19.89 -16.36
CA SER A 187 -6.55 -21.16 -15.65
C SER A 187 -7.24 -20.99 -14.30
N HIS A 188 -7.52 -19.74 -13.92
CA HIS A 188 -8.16 -19.39 -12.66
C HIS A 188 -9.66 -19.18 -12.83
N ARG A 189 -10.34 -18.84 -11.74
CA ARG A 189 -11.77 -18.56 -11.77
C ARG A 189 -12.07 -17.36 -12.68
N GLY A 190 -13.13 -17.45 -13.48
CA GLY A 190 -13.65 -16.31 -14.23
C GLY A 190 -14.19 -15.20 -13.33
N GLY A 191 -14.20 -13.96 -13.83
CA GLY A 191 -14.60 -12.78 -13.04
C GLY A 191 -13.46 -12.11 -12.25
N VAL A 192 -12.23 -12.62 -12.43
CA VAL A 192 -11.00 -12.19 -11.78
C VAL A 192 -10.15 -11.41 -12.76
N LEU A 193 -9.80 -10.17 -12.42
CA LEU A 193 -9.06 -9.27 -13.30
C LEU A 193 -7.58 -9.66 -13.40
N ALA A 194 -6.96 -10.01 -12.27
CA ALA A 194 -5.58 -10.44 -12.21
C ALA A 194 -5.36 -11.37 -11.01
N LEU A 195 -4.16 -11.92 -10.86
CA LEU A 195 -3.84 -12.77 -9.74
C LEU A 195 -2.38 -12.65 -9.37
N THR A 196 -2.13 -12.26 -8.12
CA THR A 196 -0.83 -12.43 -7.49
C THR A 196 -0.75 -13.79 -6.78
N SER A 197 0.18 -14.63 -7.24
CA SER A 197 0.54 -15.90 -6.59
C SER A 197 1.77 -15.68 -5.73
N VAL A 198 1.63 -15.71 -4.41
CA VAL A 198 2.73 -15.45 -3.48
C VAL A 198 3.21 -16.76 -2.86
N THR A 199 4.48 -17.12 -3.04
CA THR A 199 5.10 -18.27 -2.38
C THR A 199 5.88 -17.83 -1.14
N PHE A 200 5.73 -18.54 -0.03
CA PHE A 200 6.40 -18.23 1.22
C PHE A 200 6.79 -19.49 2.02
N ASP A 201 7.76 -19.33 2.91
CA ASP A 201 8.08 -20.34 3.93
C ASP A 201 7.07 -20.25 5.07
N ARG A 202 6.23 -21.29 5.19
CA ARG A 202 5.17 -21.39 6.19
C ARG A 202 5.68 -21.24 7.63
N ASN A 203 6.92 -21.68 7.89
CA ASN A 203 7.50 -21.64 9.22
C ASN A 203 7.95 -20.23 9.63
N SER A 204 8.22 -19.31 8.71
CA SER A 204 8.75 -17.99 9.02
C SER A 204 7.86 -16.85 8.55
N GLY A 205 6.95 -17.09 7.60
CA GLY A 205 6.24 -16.03 6.89
C GLY A 205 7.08 -15.37 5.80
N THR A 206 8.30 -15.86 5.54
CA THR A 206 9.20 -15.24 4.56
C THR A 206 8.70 -15.49 3.15
N ILE A 207 8.37 -14.43 2.41
CA ILE A 207 8.07 -14.52 0.98
C ILE A 207 9.36 -14.88 0.21
N VAL A 208 9.25 -15.82 -0.71
CA VAL A 208 10.37 -16.31 -1.54
C VAL A 208 10.17 -16.11 -3.04
N ASP A 209 8.93 -15.85 -3.47
CA ASP A 209 8.55 -15.69 -4.87
C ASP A 209 7.14 -15.07 -4.95
N ALA A 210 6.88 -14.22 -5.95
CA ALA A 210 5.56 -13.69 -6.22
C ALA A 210 5.38 -13.33 -7.70
N ASP A 211 4.37 -13.91 -8.34
CA ASP A 211 4.07 -13.67 -9.75
C ASP A 211 2.69 -13.06 -9.92
N ILE A 212 2.54 -12.19 -10.91
CA ILE A 212 1.31 -11.48 -11.20
C ILE A 212 0.84 -11.84 -12.61
N GLU A 213 -0.35 -12.42 -12.70
CA GLU A 213 -1.00 -12.78 -13.95
C GLU A 213 -2.18 -11.85 -14.22
N PHE A 214 -2.20 -11.17 -15.36
CA PHE A 214 -3.32 -10.34 -15.81
C PHE A 214 -4.24 -11.13 -16.74
N ASN A 215 -5.55 -11.12 -16.49
CA ASN A 215 -6.55 -11.86 -17.27
C ASN A 215 -7.00 -11.06 -18.50
N SER A 216 -6.08 -10.87 -19.46
CA SER A 216 -6.37 -10.23 -20.74
C SER A 216 -7.16 -11.12 -21.72
N GLN A 217 -7.42 -12.39 -21.35
CA GLN A 217 -8.34 -13.26 -22.09
C GLN A 217 -9.79 -12.85 -21.88
N ASP A 218 -10.19 -12.61 -20.63
CA ASP A 218 -11.59 -12.35 -20.28
C ASP A 218 -11.90 -10.85 -20.17
N PHE A 219 -10.88 -10.01 -19.98
CA PHE A 219 -11.02 -8.58 -19.77
C PHE A 219 -10.14 -7.79 -20.71
N GLN A 220 -10.65 -6.66 -21.18
CA GLN A 220 -9.88 -5.76 -22.04
C GLN A 220 -9.19 -4.70 -21.18
N PHE A 221 -7.86 -4.71 -21.17
CA PHE A 221 -7.06 -3.72 -20.46
C PHE A 221 -6.85 -2.42 -21.25
N THR A 222 -6.61 -1.34 -20.53
CA THR A 222 -6.25 -0.04 -21.08
C THR A 222 -5.33 0.73 -20.15
N SER A 223 -4.50 1.60 -20.69
CA SER A 223 -3.65 2.52 -19.92
C SER A 223 -4.12 3.98 -20.00
N VAL A 224 -5.07 4.30 -20.89
CA VAL A 224 -5.56 5.67 -21.09
C VAL A 224 -6.50 6.09 -19.96
N SER A 225 -6.14 7.22 -19.33
CA SER A 225 -6.76 7.82 -18.16
C SER A 225 -8.10 8.50 -18.47
N SER A 226 -9.09 7.77 -18.97
CA SER A 226 -10.46 8.29 -18.99
C SER A 226 -11.35 7.47 -18.07
N ALA A 227 -11.98 8.12 -17.10
CA ALA A 227 -12.98 7.52 -16.19
C ALA A 227 -14.27 7.06 -16.93
N ALA A 228 -14.26 7.08 -18.27
CA ALA A 228 -15.36 6.76 -19.16
C ALA A 228 -15.04 5.60 -20.11
N THR A 229 -14.00 4.81 -19.84
CA THR A 229 -13.78 3.56 -20.58
C THR A 229 -14.67 2.45 -20.01
N THR A 230 -15.08 1.53 -20.87
CA THR A 230 -15.65 0.22 -20.48
C THR A 230 -14.54 -0.82 -20.32
N GLN A 231 -13.30 -0.38 -20.11
CA GLN A 231 -12.10 -1.20 -20.07
C GLN A 231 -11.53 -1.20 -18.66
N ILE A 232 -10.68 -2.18 -18.38
CA ILE A 232 -10.00 -2.31 -17.10
C ILE A 232 -8.73 -1.49 -17.12
N ASP A 233 -8.57 -0.64 -16.11
CA ASP A 233 -7.38 0.20 -15.99
C ASP A 233 -6.17 -0.62 -15.54
N LEU A 234 -5.15 -0.70 -16.39
CA LEU A 234 -3.96 -1.52 -16.14
C LEU A 234 -3.19 -1.06 -14.92
N GLU A 235 -2.96 0.24 -14.77
CA GLU A 235 -2.19 0.79 -13.65
C GLU A 235 -2.94 0.57 -12.32
N ASN A 236 -4.25 0.80 -12.29
CA ASN A 236 -5.11 0.52 -11.14
C ASN A 236 -5.05 -0.95 -10.70
N THR A 237 -5.14 -1.89 -11.64
CA THR A 237 -5.06 -3.33 -11.34
C THR A 237 -3.65 -3.73 -10.93
N MET A 238 -2.61 -3.25 -11.64
CA MET A 238 -1.23 -3.59 -11.33
C MET A 238 -0.81 -3.11 -9.94
N VAL A 239 -1.17 -1.88 -9.55
CA VAL A 239 -0.84 -1.36 -8.20
C VAL A 239 -1.54 -2.19 -7.11
N HIS A 240 -2.78 -2.65 -7.33
CA HIS A 240 -3.45 -3.57 -6.40
C HIS A 240 -2.73 -4.92 -6.28
N GLU A 241 -2.36 -5.55 -7.39
CA GLU A 241 -1.65 -6.83 -7.38
C GLU A 241 -0.27 -6.70 -6.69
N LEU A 242 0.42 -5.59 -6.93
CA LEU A 242 1.67 -5.31 -6.22
C LEU A 242 1.47 -5.18 -4.69
N GLY A 243 0.29 -4.75 -4.25
CA GLY A 243 -0.08 -4.77 -2.84
C GLY A 243 -0.11 -6.17 -2.23
N HIS A 244 -0.62 -7.16 -2.98
CA HIS A 244 -0.50 -8.57 -2.58
C HIS A 244 0.95 -9.06 -2.59
N LEU A 245 1.73 -8.65 -3.60
CA LEU A 245 3.15 -9.01 -3.70
C LEU A 245 3.94 -8.51 -2.48
N VAL A 246 3.62 -7.34 -1.94
CA VAL A 246 4.26 -6.80 -0.72
C VAL A 246 3.70 -7.40 0.58
N GLY A 247 2.70 -8.28 0.52
CA GLY A 247 2.19 -9.03 1.67
C GLY A 247 0.90 -8.49 2.27
N LEU A 248 0.18 -7.58 1.61
CA LEU A 248 -1.15 -7.15 2.03
C LEU A 248 -2.24 -8.11 1.53
N ASP A 249 -3.32 -8.20 2.28
CA ASP A 249 -4.55 -8.87 1.86
C ASP A 249 -5.65 -7.82 1.64
N HIS A 250 -6.82 -8.25 1.16
CA HIS A 250 -7.93 -7.34 0.92
C HIS A 250 -8.42 -6.68 2.20
N THR A 251 -8.60 -5.36 2.12
CA THR A 251 -9.20 -4.53 3.18
C THR A 251 -10.69 -4.32 2.93
N PRO A 252 -11.53 -4.14 3.97
CA PRO A 252 -12.90 -3.70 3.82
C PRO A 252 -13.05 -2.22 3.45
N VAL A 253 -11.97 -1.43 3.45
CA VAL A 253 -11.99 0.00 3.14
C VAL A 253 -12.15 0.23 1.63
N GLU A 254 -13.32 0.66 1.18
CA GLU A 254 -13.66 0.80 -0.25
C GLU A 254 -12.76 1.77 -1.03
N GLU A 255 -12.22 2.78 -0.36
CA GLU A 255 -11.33 3.77 -0.95
C GLU A 255 -9.87 3.33 -1.02
N ALA A 256 -9.52 2.20 -0.42
CA ALA A 256 -8.17 1.67 -0.42
C ALA A 256 -7.82 0.99 -1.74
N THR A 257 -6.54 1.06 -2.10
CA THR A 257 -5.96 0.26 -3.18
C THR A 257 -6.26 -1.20 -2.97
N MET A 258 -6.10 -1.71 -1.75
CA MET A 258 -6.33 -3.12 -1.42
C MET A 258 -7.81 -3.51 -1.30
N PHE A 259 -8.76 -2.65 -1.66
CA PHE A 259 -10.16 -3.07 -1.74
C PHE A 259 -10.36 -4.11 -2.86
N ALA A 260 -11.07 -5.19 -2.57
CA ALA A 260 -11.15 -6.37 -3.44
C ALA A 260 -11.76 -6.14 -4.83
N SER A 261 -12.61 -5.11 -5.00
CA SER A 261 -13.39 -4.92 -6.23
C SER A 261 -12.91 -3.70 -7.02
N ALA A 262 -12.81 -3.82 -8.34
CA ALA A 262 -12.67 -2.70 -9.27
C ALA A 262 -13.74 -2.79 -10.37
N PRO A 263 -14.60 -1.79 -10.54
CA PRO A 263 -15.43 -1.64 -11.73
C PRO A 263 -14.61 -1.14 -12.93
N GLU A 264 -15.16 -1.32 -14.14
CA GLU A 264 -14.60 -0.75 -15.37
C GLU A 264 -14.42 0.77 -15.25
N GLY A 265 -13.32 1.29 -15.80
CA GLY A 265 -12.97 2.72 -15.76
C GLY A 265 -12.50 3.24 -14.40
N GLU A 266 -12.39 2.41 -13.36
CA GLU A 266 -11.83 2.82 -12.07
C GLU A 266 -10.33 3.08 -12.17
N ILE A 267 -9.89 4.24 -11.67
CA ILE A 267 -8.48 4.65 -11.64
C ILE A 267 -7.97 4.99 -10.23
N LYS A 268 -8.80 4.86 -9.20
CA LYS A 268 -8.49 5.38 -7.86
C LYS A 268 -7.36 4.61 -7.16
N LYS A 269 -7.08 3.37 -7.58
CA LYS A 269 -6.04 2.48 -7.02
C LYS A 269 -4.68 2.67 -7.68
N ARG A 270 -4.54 3.66 -8.57
CA ARG A 270 -3.22 4.10 -9.08
C ARG A 270 -2.37 4.79 -7.98
N SER A 271 -2.94 5.05 -6.81
CA SER A 271 -2.26 5.66 -5.65
C SER A 271 -2.71 4.98 -4.36
N LEU A 272 -1.85 4.97 -3.33
CA LEU A 272 -2.16 4.37 -2.03
C LEU A 272 -3.08 5.26 -1.18
N ALA A 273 -4.10 4.67 -0.57
CA ALA A 273 -4.87 5.29 0.50
C ALA A 273 -4.14 5.13 1.85
N GLN A 274 -4.64 5.83 2.88
CA GLN A 274 -4.03 5.76 4.21
C GLN A 274 -4.02 4.34 4.78
N ASP A 275 -5.08 3.55 4.56
CA ASP A 275 -5.14 2.16 5.02
C ASP A 275 -4.04 1.29 4.38
N ASP A 276 -3.76 1.49 3.09
CA ASP A 276 -2.68 0.79 2.38
C ASP A 276 -1.31 1.19 2.92
N LEU A 277 -1.11 2.49 3.19
CA LEU A 277 0.11 3.02 3.80
C LEU A 277 0.30 2.41 5.19
N ASP A 278 -0.70 2.47 6.06
CA ASP A 278 -0.59 1.95 7.42
C ASP A 278 -0.20 0.47 7.44
N GLY A 279 -0.80 -0.34 6.57
CA GLY A 279 -0.44 -1.75 6.42
C GLY A 279 0.96 -1.96 5.88
N TYR A 280 1.32 -1.23 4.83
CA TYR A 280 2.64 -1.34 4.20
C TYR A 280 3.78 -0.87 5.10
N CYS A 281 3.62 0.28 5.76
CA CYS A 281 4.57 0.81 6.73
C CYS A 281 4.68 -0.09 7.96
N ALA A 282 3.62 -0.83 8.32
CA ALA A 282 3.67 -1.82 9.39
C ALA A 282 4.46 -3.08 9.01
N ILE A 283 4.46 -3.48 7.73
CA ILE A 283 5.27 -4.60 7.24
C ILE A 283 6.75 -4.19 7.15
N TYR A 284 7.03 -3.00 6.62
CA TYR A 284 8.38 -2.54 6.28
C TYR A 284 8.76 -1.20 6.92
N PRO A 285 8.73 -1.06 8.25
CA PRO A 285 8.87 0.25 8.90
C PRO A 285 10.26 0.87 8.67
N ILE A 286 10.33 2.15 8.30
CA ILE A 286 11.59 2.89 8.11
C ILE A 286 12.50 2.87 9.35
N ALA A 287 11.94 2.67 10.54
CA ALA A 287 12.70 2.48 11.78
C ALA A 287 13.71 1.31 11.69
N ASP A 288 13.42 0.33 10.82
CA ASP A 288 14.23 -0.84 10.56
C ASP A 288 15.17 -0.68 9.36
N LEU A 289 15.42 0.55 8.89
CA LEU A 289 16.34 0.83 7.75
C LEU A 289 17.74 0.21 7.92
N ALA A 290 18.20 -0.05 9.15
CA ALA A 290 19.46 -0.78 9.38
C ALA A 290 19.45 -2.22 8.79
N GLN A 291 18.25 -2.78 8.59
CA GLN A 291 18.00 -4.07 7.96
C GLN A 291 17.93 -3.92 6.43
N ALA A 292 17.77 -2.70 5.92
CA ALA A 292 17.76 -2.42 4.51
C ALA A 292 19.15 -2.65 3.90
N ARG A 293 19.16 -3.50 2.88
CA ARG A 293 20.31 -3.73 2.01
C ARG A 293 20.17 -2.85 0.77
N SER A 294 21.30 -2.38 0.26
CA SER A 294 21.35 -1.67 -1.02
C SER A 294 20.73 -2.56 -2.11
N CYS A 295 19.86 -1.99 -2.93
CA CYS A 295 19.29 -2.67 -4.09
C CYS A 295 20.41 -2.96 -5.08
N LYS A 296 21.05 -4.12 -4.93
CA LYS A 296 21.84 -4.66 -6.02
C LYS A 296 20.82 -5.22 -7.00
N THR A 297 20.68 -4.57 -8.16
CA THR A 297 20.09 -5.17 -9.36
C THR A 297 20.94 -6.39 -9.68
N THR A 298 20.67 -7.47 -8.99
CA THR A 298 21.39 -8.71 -9.15
C THR A 298 20.64 -9.41 -10.26
N THR A 299 21.27 -9.52 -11.43
CA THR A 299 20.79 -10.38 -12.49
C THR A 299 20.82 -11.81 -11.95
N VAL A 300 19.68 -12.34 -11.51
CA VAL A 300 19.53 -13.74 -11.08
C VAL A 300 18.08 -14.13 -11.36
N GLY A 301 17.73 -15.22 -12.04
CA GLY A 301 18.49 -16.20 -12.82
C GLY A 301 17.51 -16.98 -13.72
N TYR A 302 17.92 -17.20 -14.98
CA TYR A 302 17.16 -17.74 -16.14
C TYR A 302 15.93 -16.89 -16.55
N TYR A 303 15.91 -16.28 -17.73
CA TYR A 303 15.97 -16.94 -19.04
C TYR A 303 17.16 -16.56 -19.92
N GLN A 304 17.84 -17.58 -20.44
CA GLN A 304 18.50 -17.47 -21.73
C GLN A 304 17.51 -17.91 -22.81
N LYS A 305 17.18 -17.02 -23.73
CA LYS A 305 16.87 -17.40 -25.11
C LYS A 305 18.02 -18.32 -25.61
N PRO A 306 17.77 -19.49 -26.21
CA PRO A 306 18.85 -20.26 -26.83
C PRO A 306 19.60 -19.36 -27.82
N GLU A 307 20.93 -19.31 -27.71
CA GLU A 307 21.77 -18.65 -28.73
C GLU A 307 21.40 -19.16 -30.12
N GLY A 308 21.00 -18.28 -31.03
CA GLY A 308 20.64 -18.68 -32.39
C GLY A 308 19.88 -17.67 -33.27
N THR A 309 19.47 -16.51 -32.76
CA THR A 309 18.95 -15.44 -33.64
C THR A 309 19.69 -14.15 -33.39
N SER A 310 20.58 -13.84 -34.33
CA SER A 310 21.28 -12.57 -34.46
C SER A 310 20.29 -11.41 -34.55
N SER A 311 20.19 -10.61 -33.49
CA SER A 311 19.84 -9.19 -33.60
C SER A 311 21.16 -8.42 -33.62
N GLY A 312 21.49 -7.89 -34.80
CA GLY A 312 22.75 -7.18 -35.05
C GLY A 312 22.96 -6.05 -34.07
N ALA A 313 24.21 -5.93 -33.62
CA ALA A 313 24.74 -4.76 -32.93
C ALA A 313 24.49 -3.48 -33.75
N GLY A 314 24.06 -2.43 -33.07
CA GLY A 314 23.78 -1.12 -33.66
C GLY A 314 23.60 -0.03 -32.62
N ASP A 315 24.71 0.31 -31.97
CA ASP A 315 25.07 1.59 -31.34
C ASP A 315 24.48 2.01 -29.98
N ASP A 316 25.39 2.07 -29.00
CA ASP A 316 25.29 2.78 -27.73
C ASP A 316 25.35 4.30 -27.95
N THR A 317 24.31 5.03 -27.54
CA THR A 317 24.50 6.38 -26.99
C THR A 317 23.67 6.54 -25.72
N GLY A 318 24.38 6.75 -24.61
CA GLY A 318 23.85 6.76 -23.25
C GLY A 318 22.97 7.95 -22.86
N CYS A 319 22.29 7.74 -21.74
CA CYS A 319 21.35 8.58 -21.01
C CYS A 319 21.74 10.05 -20.80
N GLN A 320 20.74 10.94 -20.70
CA GLN A 320 20.65 11.91 -19.59
C GLN A 320 19.18 12.16 -19.18
N VAL A 321 18.85 11.81 -17.94
CA VAL A 321 17.64 12.27 -17.24
C VAL A 321 18.01 13.57 -16.51
N LEU A 322 17.24 14.62 -16.70
CA LEU A 322 17.45 15.93 -16.06
C LEU A 322 17.05 15.87 -14.57
N PRO A 323 17.80 16.49 -13.63
CA PRO A 323 17.38 16.58 -12.25
C PRO A 323 16.23 17.59 -12.08
N LEU A 324 15.26 17.24 -11.25
CA LEU A 324 14.10 18.05 -10.84
C LEU A 324 14.53 19.43 -10.30
N ARG A 325 13.86 20.48 -10.79
CA ARG A 325 13.99 21.86 -10.32
C ARG A 325 13.37 22.00 -8.92
N ASN A 326 14.19 22.30 -7.92
CA ASN A 326 13.72 22.85 -6.64
C ASN A 326 13.11 24.25 -6.84
N ALA A 327 11.92 24.46 -6.29
CA ALA A 327 11.27 25.77 -6.15
C ALA A 327 11.89 26.57 -4.97
N PRO A 328 11.69 27.90 -4.92
CA PRO A 328 12.70 28.84 -4.41
C PRO A 328 12.56 29.17 -2.93
N GLY A 329 13.68 29.41 -2.25
CA GLY A 329 13.68 29.87 -0.86
C GLY A 329 15.03 30.36 -0.35
N THR A 330 15.19 31.67 -0.32
CA THR A 330 16.12 32.47 0.50
C THR A 330 17.58 32.59 0.06
N SER A 331 17.84 33.76 -0.54
CA SER A 331 19.11 34.44 -0.69
C SER A 331 19.85 34.63 0.64
N LEU A 332 21.16 34.40 0.67
CA LEU A 332 22.15 35.12 1.51
C LEU A 332 23.56 34.67 1.11
N TRP A 333 24.18 35.39 0.18
CA TRP A 333 25.64 35.36 -0.02
C TRP A 333 26.15 36.79 0.13
N TRP A 334 26.74 37.07 1.29
CA TRP A 334 27.75 38.11 1.45
C TRP A 334 29.01 37.42 1.89
N PHE A 335 30.02 37.33 1.03
CA PHE A 335 31.42 37.49 1.43
C PHE A 335 32.25 37.85 0.20
N GLY A 336 32.87 39.03 0.26
CA GLY A 336 33.86 39.48 -0.70
C GLY A 336 34.78 40.50 -0.05
N ALA A 337 36.06 40.14 -0.02
CA ALA A 337 37.25 40.96 0.20
C ALA A 337 37.68 41.26 1.66
N LEU A 338 38.53 40.37 2.17
CA LEU A 338 39.70 40.74 2.98
C LEU A 338 40.80 41.23 2.03
N LEU A 339 41.39 42.41 2.28
CA LEU A 339 42.83 42.56 2.53
C LEU A 339 43.23 44.04 2.74
N ALA A 340 44.03 44.21 3.81
CA ALA A 340 45.05 45.23 4.05
C ALA A 340 44.64 46.71 4.17
N THR A 341 44.79 47.27 5.38
CA THR A 341 45.98 48.06 5.74
C THR A 341 45.91 48.61 7.17
N GLY A 342 47.04 48.51 7.88
CA GLY A 342 47.61 49.62 8.65
C GLY A 342 46.87 50.07 9.92
N ALA A 343 47.34 49.57 11.06
CA ALA A 343 47.23 50.23 12.34
C ALA A 343 47.61 51.72 12.27
N LEU A 344 46.88 52.59 13.00
CA LEU A 344 47.42 53.68 13.83
C LEU A 344 46.27 54.56 14.36
N LEU A 345 45.72 54.20 15.51
CA LEU A 345 45.09 55.17 16.40
C LEU A 345 46.16 55.75 17.33
N ARG A 346 46.74 56.89 16.92
CA ARG A 346 47.31 57.88 17.83
C ARG A 346 46.91 59.26 17.34
N ARG A 347 45.88 59.85 17.94
CA ARG A 347 45.65 61.30 17.85
C ARG A 347 46.69 62.03 18.70
N PRO A 348 47.22 63.16 18.22
CA PRO A 348 48.20 63.94 18.95
C PRO A 348 47.55 64.76 20.08
N ARG A 349 48.29 64.83 21.19
CA ARG A 349 48.13 65.83 22.26
C ARG A 349 48.47 67.20 21.67
N ARG A 350 47.61 68.21 21.82
CA ARG A 350 47.89 69.60 21.47
C ARG A 350 48.09 70.43 22.74
N SER A 351 49.35 70.73 23.01
CA SER A 351 49.90 71.83 23.82
C SER A 351 51.41 71.85 23.50
N ARG A 352 52.03 72.87 22.92
CA ARG A 352 51.64 74.24 22.56
C ARG A 352 51.65 74.45 21.05
#